data_AF-A0A1W9SNJ1-F1
#
_entry.id   AF-A0A1W9SNJ1-F1
#
_cell.length_a   1.000
_cell.length_b   1.000
_cell.length_c   1.000
_cell.angle_alpha   90.00
_cell.angle_beta   90.00
_cell.angle_gamma   90.00
#
_symmetry.space_group_name_H-M   'P 1'
#
loop_
_entity.id
_entity.type
_entity.pdbx_description
1 polymer ?
#
loop_
_entity_poly.entity_id
_entity_poly.type
_entity_poly.pdbx_seq_one_letter_code
_entity_poly.pdbx_strand_id
1 'polypeptide(L)'
;MNNVVHIHTILHFIIENRNKKIRFTEKSLKLEIVEIWGKDVKFTSCSENIFGIEELINFLKQRDKIFIKDEIIFVNDGVEDSECLNS
;
A
#
# COMPACT_ATOMS: atom_id res chain seq x y z
N MET A 1 17.98 -2.28 11.57
CA MET A 1 17.14 -3.00 10.58
C MET A 1 16.54 -1.96 9.66
N ASN A 2 16.74 -2.09 8.35
CA ASN A 2 16.06 -1.24 7.38
C ASN A 2 14.59 -1.72 7.30
N ASN A 3 13.67 -0.98 7.91
CA ASN A 3 12.22 -1.29 7.87
C ASN A 3 11.66 -0.90 6.50
N VAL A 4 12.05 -1.64 5.46
CA VAL A 4 11.57 -1.43 4.09
C VAL A 4 10.51 -2.49 3.80
N VAL A 5 9.30 -2.06 3.49
CA VAL A 5 8.16 -2.91 3.17
C VAL A 5 7.92 -2.87 1.67
N HIS A 6 7.75 -4.03 1.05
CA HIS A 6 7.41 -4.10 -0.37
C HIS A 6 5.97 -3.63 -0.60
N ILE A 7 5.72 -2.89 -1.67
CA ILE A 7 4.42 -2.25 -1.92
C ILE A 7 3.25 -3.24 -1.98
N HIS A 8 3.49 -4.47 -2.46
CA HIS A 8 2.48 -5.53 -2.48
C HIS A 8 2.00 -5.92 -1.09
N THR A 9 2.86 -5.86 -0.07
CA THR A 9 2.44 -6.12 1.32
C THR A 9 1.35 -5.15 1.76
N ILE A 10 1.43 -3.87 1.35
CA ILE A 10 0.41 -2.87 1.68
C ILE A 10 -0.88 -3.11 0.88
N LEU A 11 -0.79 -3.50 -0.39
CA LEU A 11 -1.96 -3.83 -1.19
C LEU A 11 -2.71 -5.05 -0.62
N HIS A 12 -1.98 -6.14 -0.31
CA HIS A 12 -2.56 -7.31 0.34
C HIS A 12 -3.17 -6.93 1.69
N PHE A 13 -2.51 -6.10 2.49
CA PHE A 13 -3.06 -5.62 3.76
C PHE A 13 -4.41 -4.91 3.59
N ILE A 14 -4.54 -4.04 2.59
CA ILE A 14 -5.82 -3.35 2.30
C ILE A 14 -6.89 -4.36 1.87
N ILE A 15 -6.54 -5.32 1.00
CA ILE A 15 -7.47 -6.35 0.49
C ILE A 15 -7.95 -7.27 1.62
N GLU A 16 -7.05 -7.78 2.45
CA GLU A 16 -7.38 -8.67 3.57
C GLU A 16 -8.31 -8.01 4.58
N ASN A 17 -8.08 -6.72 4.86
CA ASN A 17 -8.94 -5.94 5.75
C ASN A 17 -10.28 -5.60 5.12
N ARG A 18 -10.33 -5.34 3.80
CA ARG A 18 -11.59 -5.19 3.07
C ARG A 18 -12.45 -6.45 3.18
N ASN A 19 -11.85 -7.65 3.10
CA ASN A 19 -12.56 -8.92 3.31
C ASN A 19 -13.16 -9.04 4.72
N LYS A 20 -12.55 -8.37 5.71
CA LYS A 20 -13.06 -8.21 7.09
C LYS A 20 -14.03 -7.04 7.27
N LYS A 21 -14.47 -6.40 6.17
CA LYS A 21 -15.33 -5.20 6.13
C LYS A 21 -14.69 -3.95 6.75
N ILE A 22 -13.37 -3.93 6.94
CA ILE A 22 -12.62 -2.75 7.36
C ILE A 22 -12.33 -1.90 6.14
N ARG A 23 -12.60 -0.60 6.24
CA ARG A 23 -12.38 0.38 5.18
C ARG A 23 -11.38 1.42 5.67
N PHE A 24 -10.41 1.75 4.84
CA PHE A 24 -9.42 2.74 5.19
C PHE A 24 -9.68 4.06 4.47
N THR A 25 -9.48 5.15 5.19
CA THR A 25 -9.18 6.45 4.61
C THR A 25 -7.67 6.59 4.51
N GLU A 26 -7.18 7.63 3.82
CA GLU A 26 -5.74 7.91 3.80
C GLU A 26 -5.17 8.05 5.23
N LYS A 27 -5.86 8.78 6.09
CA LYS A 27 -5.43 8.99 7.47
C LYS A 27 -5.41 7.69 8.26
N SER A 28 -6.47 6.88 8.17
CA SER A 28 -6.52 5.63 8.96
C SER A 28 -5.53 4.59 8.44
N LEU A 29 -5.31 4.50 7.12
CA LEU A 29 -4.29 3.62 6.57
C LEU A 29 -2.88 4.02 7.04
N LYS A 30 -2.56 5.32 7.01
CA LYS A 30 -1.26 5.81 7.48
C LYS A 30 -1.03 5.49 8.96
N LEU A 31 -2.05 5.68 9.81
CA LEU A 31 -1.98 5.36 11.23
C LEU A 31 -1.76 3.85 11.47
N GLU A 32 -2.55 3.02 10.80
CA GLU A 32 -2.45 1.57 10.89
C GLU A 32 -1.07 1.07 10.43
N ILE A 33 -0.54 1.66 9.37
CA ILE A 33 0.80 1.34 8.87
C ILE A 33 1.87 1.68 9.91
N VAL A 34 1.77 2.85 10.55
CA VAL A 34 2.71 3.26 11.60
C VAL A 34 2.62 2.34 12.82
N GLU A 35 1.42 1.87 13.16
CA GLU A 35 1.20 0.95 14.27
C GLU A 35 1.82 -0.43 14.01
N ILE A 36 1.70 -0.95 12.79
CA ILE A 36 2.18 -2.30 12.44
C ILE A 36 3.68 -2.30 12.10
N TRP A 37 4.16 -1.35 11.29
CA TRP A 37 5.53 -1.33 10.74
C TRP A 37 6.44 -0.24 11.32
N GLY A 38 5.90 0.64 12.17
CA GLY A 38 6.64 1.71 12.82
C GLY A 38 6.65 3.03 12.05
N LYS A 39 6.99 4.12 12.75
CA LYS A 39 7.00 5.50 12.20
C LYS A 39 8.00 5.72 11.07
N ASP A 40 9.11 5.00 11.08
CA ASP A 40 10.22 5.14 10.14
C ASP A 40 10.18 4.10 9.01
N VAL A 41 9.04 3.43 8.81
CA VAL A 41 8.86 2.49 7.71
C VAL A 41 9.05 3.19 6.37
N LYS A 42 9.79 2.54 5.48
CA LYS A 42 9.94 2.93 4.08
C LYS A 42 9.27 1.90 3.19
N PHE A 43 8.92 2.32 1.98
CA PHE A 43 8.29 1.46 1.00
C PHE A 43 9.19 1.32 -0.21
N THR A 44 9.21 0.13 -0.79
CA THR A 44 9.87 -0.12 -2.06
C THR A 44 8.90 -0.73 -3.07
N SER A 45 9.13 -0.45 -4.34
CA SER A 45 8.40 -1.05 -5.47
C SER A 45 9.26 -2.11 -6.15
N CYS A 46 8.67 -2.97 -7.02
CA CYS A 46 9.46 -3.94 -7.79
C CYS A 46 10.53 -3.27 -8.69
N SER A 47 10.45 -1.94 -8.92
CA SER A 47 11.48 -1.15 -9.63
C SER A 47 12.44 -0.39 -8.68
N GLU A 48 12.61 -0.84 -7.44
CA GLU A 48 13.58 -0.37 -6.43
C GLU A 48 13.50 1.11 -5.99
N ASN A 49 12.40 1.81 -6.28
CA ASN A 49 12.20 3.16 -5.74
C ASN A 49 11.83 3.10 -4.25
N ILE A 50 12.65 3.70 -3.39
CA ILE A 50 12.39 3.81 -1.94
C ILE A 50 11.71 5.15 -1.64
N PHE A 51 10.57 5.11 -0.95
CA PHE A 51 9.80 6.30 -0.59
C PHE A 51 9.16 6.18 0.80
N GLY A 52 8.71 7.31 1.35
CA GLY A 52 8.10 7.38 2.68
C GLY A 52 6.59 7.18 2.69
N ILE A 53 6.01 7.14 3.90
CA ILE A 53 4.57 6.97 4.10
C ILE A 53 3.71 8.09 3.49
N GLU A 54 4.25 9.31 3.43
CA GLU A 54 3.56 10.45 2.80
C GLU A 54 3.40 10.27 1.29
N GLU A 55 4.35 9.58 0.66
CA GLU A 55 4.37 9.35 -0.79
C GLU A 55 3.59 8.10 -1.19
N LEU A 56 3.35 7.19 -0.24
CA LEU A 56 2.74 5.87 -0.48
C LEU A 56 1.41 5.93 -1.22
N ILE A 57 0.47 6.73 -0.73
CA ILE A 57 -0.88 6.80 -1.32
C ILE A 57 -0.82 7.41 -2.72
N ASN A 58 -0.01 8.45 -2.89
CA ASN A 58 0.17 9.08 -4.18
C ASN A 58 0.81 8.11 -5.19
N PHE A 59 1.83 7.36 -4.76
CA PHE A 59 2.46 6.32 -5.57
C PHE A 59 1.46 5.25 -6.03
N LEU A 60 0.65 4.72 -5.10
CA LEU A 60 -0.36 3.71 -5.41
C LEU A 60 -1.44 4.24 -6.37
N LYS A 61 -1.86 5.50 -6.22
CA LYS A 61 -2.80 6.15 -7.14
C LYS A 61 -2.20 6.35 -8.54
N GLN A 62 -0.95 6.81 -8.61
CA GLN A 62 -0.24 7.02 -9.88
C GLN A 62 -0.06 5.73 -10.67
N ARG A 63 0.07 4.60 -9.98
CA ARG A 63 0.18 3.26 -10.58
C ARG A 63 -1.17 2.61 -10.87
N ASP A 64 -2.28 3.34 -10.69
CA ASP A 64 -3.64 2.83 -10.81
C ASP A 64 -3.88 1.56 -9.98
N LYS A 65 -3.19 1.43 -8.83
CA LYS A 65 -3.34 0.31 -7.90
C LYS A 65 -4.45 0.56 -6.89
N ILE A 66 -4.72 1.83 -6.58
CA ILE A 66 -5.83 2.24 -5.73
C ILE A 66 -6.58 3.43 -6.32
N PHE A 67 -7.84 3.55 -5.94
CA PHE A 67 -8.64 4.76 -6.12
C PHE A 67 -9.33 5.14 -4.82
N ILE A 68 -9.70 6.41 -4.70
CA ILE A 68 -10.40 6.95 -3.54
C ILE A 68 -11.82 7.33 -3.96
N LYS A 69 -12.82 6.82 -3.26
CA LYS A 69 -14.22 7.18 -3.42
C LYS A 69 -14.84 7.38 -2.05
N ASP A 70 -15.53 8.50 -1.84
CA ASP A 70 -16.13 8.86 -0.55
C ASP A 70 -15.12 8.77 0.61
N GLU A 71 -13.90 9.28 0.38
CA GLU A 71 -12.74 9.23 1.29
C GLU A 71 -12.20 7.83 1.61
N ILE A 72 -12.81 6.78 1.07
CA ILE A 72 -12.41 5.38 1.26
C ILE A 72 -11.48 4.95 0.13
N ILE A 73 -10.41 4.24 0.51
CA ILE A 73 -9.47 3.61 -0.40
C ILE A 73 -10.03 2.28 -0.88
N PHE A 74 -9.99 2.09 -2.19
CA PHE A 74 -10.31 0.85 -2.88
C PHE A 74 -9.10 0.41 -3.70
N VAL A 75 -8.84 -0.90 -3.72
CA VAL A 75 -7.78 -1.49 -4.54
C VAL A 75 -8.36 -1.88 -5.91
N ASN A 76 -7.61 -1.61 -6.96
CA ASN A 76 -7.90 -2.14 -8.29
C ASN A 76 -7.43 -3.60 -8.34
N ASP A 77 -8.33 -4.53 -8.03
CA ASP A 77 -8.04 -5.98 -7.96
C ASP A 77 -7.72 -6.62 -9.34
N GLY A 78 -7.73 -5.84 -10.43
CA GLY A 78 -7.44 -6.29 -11.79
C GLY A 78 -5.98 -6.14 -12.23
N VAL A 79 -5.09 -5.66 -11.36
CA VAL A 79 -3.66 -5.53 -11.71
C VAL A 79 -2.92 -6.79 -11.26
N GLU A 80 -2.92 -7.81 -12.12
CA GLU A 80 -2.19 -9.06 -11.90
C GLU A 80 -0.74 -8.78 -11.47
N ASP A 81 -0.29 -9.44 -10.39
CA ASP A 81 1.10 -9.51 -9.87
C ASP A 81 2.08 -10.17 -10.88
N SER A 82 1.86 -10.00 -12.18
CA SER A 82 2.61 -10.61 -13.27
C SER A 82 4.05 -10.09 -13.39
N GLU A 83 4.41 -9.00 -12.70
CA GLU A 83 5.73 -8.37 -12.84
C GLU A 83 6.83 -8.93 -11.91
N CYS A 84 6.54 -9.82 -10.95
CA CYS A 84 7.57 -10.22 -9.96
C CYS A 84 7.86 -11.74 -9.93
N LEU A 85 7.57 -12.47 -11.03
CA LEU A 85 7.93 -13.89 -11.22
C LEU A 85 9.29 -14.13 -11.92
N ASN A 86 10.09 -13.09 -12.17
CA ASN A 86 11.41 -13.24 -12.82
C ASN A 86 12.52 -12.46 -12.08
N SER A 87 12.78 -12.76 -10.81
CA SER A 87 14.05 -12.39 -10.15
C SER A 87 14.52 -13.49 -9.23
#